data_AF-A0A835LHJ2-F1
#
_entry.id   AF-A0A835LHJ2-F1
#
_cell.length_a   1.000
_cell.length_b   1.000
_cell.length_c   1.000
_cell.angle_alpha   90.00
_cell.angle_beta   90.00
_cell.angle_gamma   90.00
#
_symmetry.space_group_name_H-M   'P 1'
#
loop_
_entity.id
_entity.type
_entity.pdbx_description
1 polymer ?
#
loop_
_entity_poly.entity_id
_entity_poly.type
_entity_poly.pdbx_seq_one_letter_code
_entity_poly.pdbx_strand_id
1 'polypeptide(L)'
;MARKNQIALKLLIDKDKNRVVFVESNGDFIDVLFSLLTLPMGTTVRLFQTQSCIGSLDNLYKSLLKLNKEHLQTPECFNMLSRPRSAYETICKKLKIIIDDSESTKYYMCPESMCSYDMLSTIRNSKCRCGEIMSEEKNISVDCDGFLKRMTNKFIVTDDLQVMPVSTTVAAFTLLKGYGVGEKSKLEKQPIDIGPDEVLLLLKHAFLSKEPFTDVFLRNQELALTKNVKVEQREIPEYLKRKCQLNNSKMISLKLIVSKSQNKVLYAEAGAEFLDFLFSFLTLPLGSIIKLLGGNCSMGCIANLYSSVTSVMVSDCTKSEKYSGILLDPKLPQHFNCSSQVLRIDEEAPMQYCYLCIVGRLHSGSFPCPYHENQVELNVINPKSPNAATETGGGFMKDAVAYMVTDKLSVSPLSPMQAMSHFNTLNVPVDNIEEQVVLVGEEEGLQILKASLTSKTVLNDVFAPKSTVERLLVEDFLWI
;
A
#
# COMPACT_ATOMS: atom_id res chain seq x y z
N MET A 1 0.99 36.15 2.09
CA MET A 1 0.28 34.93 2.55
C MET A 1 1.33 33.90 2.93
N ALA A 2 1.32 33.41 4.18
CA ALA A 2 2.37 32.51 4.66
C ALA A 2 2.34 31.16 3.93
N ARG A 3 3.50 30.73 3.43
CA ARG A 3 3.79 29.39 2.87
C ARG A 3 3.60 28.32 3.95
N LYS A 4 2.36 27.88 4.23
CA LYS A 4 2.08 27.11 5.45
C LYS A 4 2.44 25.61 5.41
N ASN A 5 2.69 25.01 4.23
CA ASN A 5 2.97 23.58 4.08
C ASN A 5 4.17 23.31 3.15
N GLN A 6 5.31 23.96 3.41
CA GLN A 6 6.54 23.72 2.64
C GLN A 6 7.71 23.37 3.55
N ILE A 7 8.61 22.52 3.07
CA ILE A 7 9.86 22.17 3.74
C ILE A 7 11.04 22.62 2.89
N ALA A 8 11.96 23.38 3.49
CA ALA A 8 13.19 23.79 2.83
C ALA A 8 14.18 22.61 2.80
N LEU A 9 14.68 22.29 1.61
CA LEU A 9 15.69 21.25 1.36
C LEU A 9 16.93 21.87 0.72
N LYS A 10 18.06 21.17 0.79
CA LYS A 10 19.28 21.56 0.05
C LYS A 10 19.74 20.42 -0.83
N LEU A 11 19.72 20.63 -2.13
CA LEU A 11 20.23 19.68 -3.11
C LEU A 11 21.71 19.93 -3.33
N LEU A 12 22.50 18.87 -3.38
CA LEU A 12 23.82 18.89 -3.98
C LEU A 12 23.74 18.29 -5.38
N ILE A 13 24.04 19.09 -6.39
CA ILE A 13 23.88 18.74 -7.81
C ILE A 13 25.25 18.61 -8.45
N ASP A 14 25.46 17.52 -9.18
CA ASP A 14 26.57 17.34 -10.11
C ASP A 14 26.16 17.94 -11.47
N LYS A 15 26.68 19.13 -11.78
CA LYS A 15 26.32 19.87 -13.01
C LYS A 15 26.86 19.21 -14.27
N ASP A 16 27.98 18.48 -14.15
CA ASP A 16 28.58 17.81 -15.31
C ASP A 16 27.70 16.62 -15.75
N LYS A 17 27.05 15.94 -14.79
CA LYS A 17 26.13 14.82 -15.05
C LYS A 17 24.64 15.21 -15.04
N ASN A 18 24.32 16.47 -14.75
CA ASN A 18 22.97 16.99 -14.54
C ASN A 18 22.09 16.08 -13.66
N ARG A 19 22.60 15.77 -12.46
CA ARG A 19 21.90 14.90 -11.49
C ARG A 19 22.07 15.38 -10.06
N VAL A 20 21.11 15.05 -9.23
CA VAL A 20 21.17 15.20 -7.78
C VAL A 20 22.09 14.10 -7.23
N VAL A 21 23.06 14.49 -6.41
CA VAL A 21 23.92 13.54 -5.68
C VAL A 21 23.23 13.12 -4.40
N PHE A 22 22.78 14.10 -3.60
CA PHE A 22 21.97 13.88 -2.42
C PHE A 22 21.24 15.16 -2.00
N VAL A 23 20.29 15.01 -1.09
CA VAL A 23 19.51 16.05 -0.45
C VAL A 23 19.83 16.09 1.05
N GLU A 24 20.17 17.27 1.57
CA GLU A 24 20.23 17.52 3.02
C GLU A 24 18.87 18.02 3.51
N SER A 25 18.28 17.35 4.50
CA SER A 25 16.97 17.69 5.08
C SER A 25 16.95 17.58 6.60
N ASN A 26 15.86 18.04 7.23
CA ASN A 26 15.57 17.81 8.65
C ASN A 26 14.59 16.64 8.85
N GLY A 27 14.27 16.34 10.11
CA GLY A 27 13.32 15.28 10.47
C GLY A 27 11.92 15.45 9.87
N ASP A 28 11.42 16.69 9.69
CA ASP A 28 10.09 16.92 9.10
C ASP A 28 9.94 16.25 7.72
N PHE A 29 10.98 16.34 6.88
CA PHE A 29 10.94 15.74 5.54
C PHE A 29 11.07 14.22 5.60
N ILE A 30 11.87 13.70 6.53
CA ILE A 30 12.02 12.25 6.69
C ILE A 30 10.73 11.63 7.23
N ASP A 31 10.02 12.30 8.14
CA ASP A 31 8.69 11.88 8.58
C ASP A 31 7.71 11.81 7.40
N VAL A 32 7.76 12.78 6.47
CA VAL A 32 6.96 12.76 5.25
C VAL A 32 7.34 11.57 4.37
N LEU A 33 8.63 11.34 4.10
CA LEU A 33 9.08 10.20 3.31
C LEU A 33 8.67 8.87 3.94
N PHE A 34 8.98 8.62 5.22
CA PHE A 34 8.61 7.38 5.89
C PHE A 34 7.09 7.18 5.98
N SER A 35 6.29 8.25 6.10
CA SER A 35 4.83 8.13 6.07
C SER A 35 4.28 7.46 4.81
N LEU A 36 5.00 7.56 3.68
CA LEU A 36 4.64 6.92 2.42
C LEU A 36 4.53 5.41 2.58
N LEU A 37 5.34 4.78 3.44
CA LEU A 37 5.27 3.35 3.72
C LEU A 37 3.93 2.94 4.37
N THR A 38 3.23 3.87 5.00
CA THR A 38 1.91 3.60 5.59
C THR A 38 0.75 3.86 4.61
N LEU A 39 1.04 4.35 3.40
CA LEU A 39 0.03 4.73 2.42
C LEU A 39 -0.58 3.47 1.76
N PRO A 40 -1.91 3.30 1.79
CA PRO A 40 -2.56 2.19 1.10
C PRO A 40 -2.45 2.30 -0.43
N MET A 41 -2.32 1.18 -1.13
CA MET A 41 -2.20 1.17 -2.60
C MET A 41 -3.36 1.84 -3.34
N GLY A 42 -4.59 1.69 -2.86
CA GLY A 42 -5.76 2.34 -3.45
C GLY A 42 -5.67 3.86 -3.35
N THR A 43 -5.09 4.38 -2.26
CA THR A 43 -4.82 5.81 -2.11
C THR A 43 -3.70 6.25 -3.04
N THR A 44 -2.61 5.49 -3.15
CA THR A 44 -1.52 5.75 -4.11
C THR A 44 -2.05 5.84 -5.55
N VAL A 45 -2.80 4.84 -6.01
CA VAL A 45 -3.39 4.80 -7.37
C VAL A 45 -4.37 5.97 -7.59
N ARG A 46 -5.16 6.31 -6.58
CA ARG A 46 -6.12 7.42 -6.61
C ARG A 46 -5.44 8.78 -6.72
N LEU A 47 -4.40 9.03 -5.91
CA LEU A 47 -3.63 10.28 -5.96
C LEU A 47 -2.94 10.48 -7.31
N PHE A 48 -2.58 9.39 -7.99
CA PHE A 48 -2.08 9.40 -9.37
C PHE A 48 -3.17 9.46 -10.44
N GLN A 49 -4.43 9.70 -10.06
CA GLN A 49 -5.58 9.79 -10.96
C GLN A 49 -5.71 8.56 -11.88
N THR A 50 -5.38 7.37 -11.37
CA THR A 50 -5.41 6.09 -12.11
C THR A 50 -4.46 6.04 -13.33
N GLN A 51 -3.39 6.83 -13.26
CA GLN A 51 -2.25 6.86 -14.16
C GLN A 51 -0.95 6.61 -13.38
N SER A 52 -1.02 5.65 -12.45
CA SER A 52 0.13 5.29 -11.60
C SER A 52 1.25 4.64 -12.41
N CYS A 53 0.90 3.95 -13.50
CA CYS A 53 1.80 3.06 -14.24
C CYS A 53 2.34 1.90 -13.38
N ILE A 54 1.73 1.63 -12.22
CA ILE A 54 2.07 0.52 -11.32
C ILE A 54 1.32 -0.73 -11.78
N GLY A 55 1.99 -1.53 -12.60
CA GLY A 55 1.48 -2.80 -13.12
C GLY A 55 0.05 -2.72 -13.64
N SER A 56 -0.84 -3.47 -13.00
CA SER A 56 -2.27 -3.60 -13.35
C SER A 56 -3.22 -3.01 -12.31
N LEU A 57 -2.71 -2.37 -11.25
CA LEU A 57 -3.54 -1.82 -10.17
C LEU A 57 -4.42 -0.64 -10.62
N ASP A 58 -3.99 0.13 -11.63
CA ASP A 58 -4.83 1.15 -12.25
C ASP A 58 -6.14 0.54 -12.81
N ASN A 59 -6.07 -0.65 -13.41
CA ASN A 59 -7.24 -1.31 -13.99
C ASN A 59 -8.15 -1.89 -12.91
N LEU A 60 -7.56 -2.46 -11.86
CA LEU A 60 -8.30 -2.95 -10.70
C LEU A 60 -9.09 -1.81 -10.04
N TYR A 61 -8.42 -0.68 -9.77
CA TYR A 61 -9.05 0.51 -9.20
C TYR A 61 -10.13 1.11 -10.12
N LYS A 62 -9.87 1.22 -11.43
CA LYS A 62 -10.88 1.64 -12.41
C LYS A 62 -12.09 0.72 -12.45
N SER A 63 -11.89 -0.57 -12.23
CA SER A 63 -12.98 -1.56 -12.20
C SER A 63 -13.85 -1.37 -10.97
N LEU A 64 -13.23 -1.13 -9.80
CA LEU A 64 -13.96 -0.75 -8.58
C LEU A 64 -14.84 0.49 -8.79
N LEU A 65 -14.31 1.54 -9.42
CA LEU A 65 -15.06 2.78 -9.67
C LEU A 65 -16.26 2.59 -10.61
N LYS A 66 -16.20 1.60 -11.51
CA LYS A 66 -17.28 1.28 -12.45
C LYS A 66 -18.30 0.29 -11.90
N LEU A 67 -17.95 -0.41 -10.83
CA LEU A 67 -18.79 -1.45 -10.25
C LEU A 67 -20.01 -0.83 -9.55
N ASN A 68 -21.20 -1.37 -9.81
CA ASN A 68 -22.40 -0.94 -9.09
C ASN A 68 -22.29 -1.33 -7.61
N LYS A 69 -22.63 -0.40 -6.69
CA LYS A 69 -22.60 -0.62 -5.24
C LYS A 69 -23.50 -1.76 -4.78
N GLU A 70 -24.49 -2.16 -5.58
CA GLU A 70 -25.33 -3.33 -5.30
C GLU A 70 -24.55 -4.64 -5.20
N HIS A 71 -23.37 -4.72 -5.82
CA HIS A 71 -22.47 -5.87 -5.76
C HIS A 71 -21.70 -5.97 -4.43
N LEU A 72 -21.70 -4.90 -3.62
CA LEU A 72 -21.00 -4.82 -2.34
C LEU A 72 -21.92 -5.21 -1.19
N GLN A 73 -21.35 -5.78 -0.12
CA GLN A 73 -22.09 -6.15 1.10
C GLN A 73 -22.82 -4.95 1.69
N THR A 74 -22.10 -3.83 1.82
CA THR A 74 -22.65 -2.54 2.25
C THR A 74 -22.14 -1.41 1.34
N PRO A 75 -22.86 -0.26 1.28
CA PRO A 75 -22.36 0.92 0.58
C PRO A 75 -20.98 1.39 1.06
N GLU A 76 -20.63 1.10 2.32
CA GLU A 76 -19.39 1.51 2.97
C GLU A 76 -18.17 0.72 2.48
N CYS A 77 -18.34 -0.53 2.06
CA CYS A 77 -17.29 -1.30 1.39
C CYS A 77 -16.68 -0.53 0.21
N PHE A 78 -17.48 0.24 -0.53
CA PHE A 78 -16.99 1.07 -1.64
C PHE A 78 -15.99 2.11 -1.13
N ASN A 79 -16.33 2.80 -0.03
CA ASN A 79 -15.46 3.82 0.54
C ASN A 79 -14.19 3.22 1.14
N MET A 80 -14.29 2.04 1.76
CA MET A 80 -13.12 1.31 2.29
C MET A 80 -12.12 0.96 1.18
N LEU A 81 -12.60 0.53 0.01
CA LEU A 81 -11.75 0.12 -1.11
C LEU A 81 -11.29 1.29 -2.00
N SER A 82 -12.15 2.29 -2.21
CA SER A 82 -11.86 3.43 -3.10
C SER A 82 -11.08 4.54 -2.41
N ARG A 83 -11.23 4.70 -1.10
CA ARG A 83 -10.49 5.65 -0.25
C ARG A 83 -9.95 4.95 1.00
N PRO A 84 -9.09 3.93 0.82
CA PRO A 84 -8.51 3.20 1.93
C PRO A 84 -7.65 4.11 2.78
N ARG A 85 -7.68 3.89 4.10
CA ARG A 85 -7.02 4.76 5.08
C ARG A 85 -5.82 4.04 5.67
N SER A 86 -4.80 4.81 6.03
CA SER A 86 -3.72 4.31 6.88
C SER A 86 -4.26 4.07 8.28
N ALA A 87 -3.87 2.96 8.92
CA ALA A 87 -4.18 2.73 10.33
C ALA A 87 -3.51 3.78 11.25
N TYR A 88 -2.51 4.48 10.71
CA TYR A 88 -1.71 5.50 11.36
C TYR A 88 -2.06 6.92 10.89
N GLU A 89 -3.29 7.10 10.39
CA GLU A 89 -3.84 8.40 9.93
C GLU A 89 -3.57 9.53 10.92
N THR A 90 -3.73 9.28 12.23
CA THR A 90 -3.53 10.33 13.25
C THR A 90 -2.07 10.80 13.37
N ILE A 91 -1.10 9.94 13.05
CA ILE A 91 0.32 10.31 12.96
C ILE A 91 0.52 11.13 11.67
N CYS A 92 -0.01 10.64 10.55
CA CYS A 92 0.18 11.24 9.23
C CYS A 92 -0.44 12.64 9.13
N LYS A 93 -1.52 12.94 9.85
CA LYS A 93 -2.12 14.28 9.91
C LYS A 93 -1.29 15.34 10.61
N LYS A 94 -0.28 14.94 11.39
CA LYS A 94 0.63 15.87 12.08
C LYS A 94 1.86 16.20 11.24
N LEU A 95 2.01 15.56 10.08
CA LEU A 95 3.09 15.86 9.15
C LEU A 95 2.98 17.29 8.65
N LYS A 96 4.15 17.88 8.39
CA LYS A 96 4.24 19.23 7.84
C LYS A 96 3.77 19.32 6.39
N ILE A 97 3.86 18.23 5.66
CA ILE A 97 3.28 18.06 4.32
C ILE A 97 2.38 16.82 4.37
N ILE A 98 1.13 16.99 3.97
CA ILE A 98 0.14 15.92 3.90
C ILE A 98 -0.25 15.78 2.43
N ILE A 99 -0.07 14.58 1.86
CA ILE A 99 -0.45 14.27 0.49
C ILE A 99 -1.76 13.47 0.39
N ASP A 100 -2.17 12.81 1.47
CA ASP A 100 -3.47 12.15 1.53
C ASP A 100 -4.56 13.21 1.76
N ASP A 101 -5.41 13.38 0.75
CA ASP A 101 -6.56 14.27 0.70
C ASP A 101 -7.82 13.66 1.34
N SER A 102 -7.70 12.50 2.01
CA SER A 102 -8.81 11.87 2.71
C SER A 102 -9.26 12.68 3.93
N GLU A 103 -10.59 12.79 4.09
CA GLU A 103 -11.16 13.42 5.29
C GLU A 103 -10.87 12.61 6.54
N SER A 104 -10.78 13.33 7.66
CA SER A 104 -10.54 12.73 8.96
C SER A 104 -11.56 11.64 9.31
N THR A 105 -11.10 10.49 9.80
CA THR A 105 -12.03 9.48 10.34
C THR A 105 -12.76 10.08 11.53
N LYS A 106 -14.09 10.12 11.42
CA LYS A 106 -14.99 10.52 12.49
C LYS A 106 -15.51 9.28 13.17
N TYR A 107 -15.65 9.37 14.48
CA TYR A 107 -16.15 8.27 15.30
C TYR A 107 -17.44 8.70 15.94
N TYR A 108 -18.40 7.80 15.95
CA TYR A 108 -19.73 8.02 16.48
C TYR A 108 -20.00 7.03 17.58
N MET A 109 -20.54 7.51 18.69
CA MET A 109 -21.00 6.69 19.81
C MET A 109 -22.51 6.84 19.99
N CYS A 110 -23.08 5.91 20.78
CA CYS A 110 -24.46 6.02 21.23
C CYS A 110 -24.60 7.25 22.14
N PRO A 111 -25.54 8.17 21.89
CA PRO A 111 -25.74 9.35 22.72
C PRO A 111 -26.32 9.01 24.11
N GLU A 112 -26.91 7.82 24.27
CA GLU A 112 -27.49 7.38 25.53
C GLU A 112 -26.40 7.12 26.58
N SER A 113 -26.41 7.95 27.62
CA SER A 113 -25.41 7.97 28.71
C SER A 113 -25.28 6.67 29.50
N MET A 114 -26.33 5.85 29.51
CA MET A 114 -26.36 4.54 30.19
C MET A 114 -26.24 3.35 29.22
N CYS A 115 -25.84 3.59 27.96
CA CYS A 115 -25.64 2.52 26.99
C CYS A 115 -24.42 1.66 27.38
N SER A 116 -24.68 0.43 27.82
CA SER A 116 -23.65 -0.51 28.29
C SER A 116 -22.92 -1.28 27.18
N TYR A 117 -23.20 -0.99 25.91
CA TYR A 117 -22.64 -1.74 24.78
C TYR A 117 -21.28 -1.21 24.29
N ASP A 118 -20.87 -0.02 24.73
CA ASP A 118 -19.56 0.59 24.39
C ASP A 118 -19.25 0.54 22.89
N MET A 119 -20.28 0.74 22.06
CA MET A 119 -20.18 0.62 20.61
C MET A 119 -19.58 1.88 20.00
N LEU A 120 -18.71 1.68 19.00
CA LEU A 120 -18.11 2.75 18.21
C LEU A 120 -18.36 2.52 16.73
N SER A 121 -18.65 3.57 15.97
CA SER A 121 -18.85 3.47 14.52
C SER A 121 -18.03 4.51 13.80
N THR A 122 -17.41 4.14 12.68
CA THR A 122 -16.81 5.09 11.73
C THR A 122 -17.82 5.67 10.73
N ILE A 123 -19.05 5.17 10.78
CA ILE A 123 -20.16 5.54 9.91
C ILE A 123 -21.18 6.32 10.74
N ARG A 124 -21.55 7.50 10.25
CA ARG A 124 -22.55 8.34 10.88
C ARG A 124 -23.92 7.66 10.82
N ASN A 125 -24.67 7.73 11.91
CA ASN A 125 -26.03 7.18 12.04
C ASN A 125 -26.11 5.65 11.97
N SER A 126 -25.01 4.92 12.21
CA SER A 126 -25.09 3.49 12.48
C SER A 126 -25.99 3.20 13.68
N LYS A 127 -26.65 2.04 13.66
CA LYS A 127 -27.46 1.60 14.80
C LYS A 127 -26.58 0.98 15.87
N CYS A 128 -26.73 1.44 17.11
CA CYS A 128 -26.20 0.77 18.28
C CYS A 128 -26.99 -0.52 18.56
N ARG A 129 -26.42 -1.46 19.33
CA ARG A 129 -27.13 -2.67 19.78
C ARG A 129 -28.34 -2.38 20.66
N CYS A 130 -28.39 -1.23 21.33
CA CYS A 130 -29.58 -0.79 22.06
C CYS A 130 -30.72 -0.30 21.14
N GLY A 131 -30.49 -0.17 19.83
CA GLY A 131 -31.47 0.32 18.86
C GLY A 131 -31.33 1.80 18.51
N GLU A 132 -30.65 2.59 19.35
CA GLU A 132 -30.44 4.03 19.12
C GLU A 132 -29.45 4.33 18.01
N ILE A 133 -29.59 5.51 17.43
CA ILE A 133 -28.72 6.01 16.36
C ILE A 133 -27.43 6.58 16.97
N MET A 134 -26.29 6.11 16.50
CA MET A 134 -24.97 6.60 16.92
C MET A 134 -24.68 7.93 16.24
N SER A 135 -25.02 9.03 16.92
CA SER A 135 -24.87 10.41 16.42
C SER A 135 -23.86 11.24 17.20
N GLU A 136 -23.38 10.78 18.37
CA GLU A 136 -22.43 11.53 19.18
C GLU A 136 -21.03 11.42 18.59
N GLU A 137 -20.52 12.51 17.99
CA GLU A 137 -19.19 12.53 17.40
C GLU A 137 -18.10 12.61 18.48
N LYS A 138 -17.11 11.71 18.40
CA LYS A 138 -15.95 11.67 19.28
C LYS A 138 -14.68 11.92 18.48
N ASN A 139 -13.82 12.75 19.05
CA ASN A 139 -12.49 13.00 18.51
C ASN A 139 -11.48 12.01 19.09
N ILE A 140 -10.63 11.48 18.23
CA ILE A 140 -9.43 10.77 18.66
C ILE A 140 -8.37 11.78 19.07
N SER A 141 -7.78 11.60 20.25
CA SER A 141 -6.54 12.30 20.60
C SER A 141 -5.39 11.32 20.64
N VAL A 142 -4.39 11.56 19.78
CA VAL A 142 -3.11 10.86 19.86
C VAL A 142 -2.03 11.86 20.23
N ASP A 143 -1.34 11.61 21.33
CA ASP A 143 -0.15 12.37 21.74
C ASP A 143 1.10 11.83 21.01
N CYS A 144 1.23 12.14 19.72
CA CYS A 144 2.39 11.80 18.89
C CYS A 144 2.90 13.03 18.13
N ASP A 145 4.21 13.13 17.91
CA ASP A 145 4.87 14.29 17.28
C ASP A 145 5.49 13.94 15.91
N GLY A 146 4.97 12.92 15.22
CA GLY A 146 5.60 12.32 14.02
C GLY A 146 6.35 11.02 14.33
N PHE A 147 7.01 10.41 13.33
CA PHE A 147 7.74 9.15 13.49
C PHE A 147 9.10 9.34 14.18
N LEU A 148 9.79 10.45 13.88
CA LEU A 148 11.15 10.74 14.32
C LEU A 148 11.26 11.73 15.48
N LYS A 149 10.15 12.21 16.06
CA LYS A 149 10.04 13.14 17.21
C LYS A 149 11.28 14.01 17.51
N ARG A 150 11.24 15.31 17.14
CA ARG A 150 12.24 16.35 17.50
C ARG A 150 13.71 15.92 17.41
N MET A 151 14.07 15.01 16.50
CA MET A 151 15.47 14.87 16.10
C MET A 151 15.93 16.18 15.45
N THR A 152 16.79 16.92 16.14
CA THR A 152 17.50 18.08 15.60
C THR A 152 18.58 17.68 14.58
N ASN A 153 18.66 16.39 14.24
CA ASN A 153 19.65 15.84 13.34
C ASN A 153 19.27 16.18 11.90
N LYS A 154 20.30 16.51 11.11
CA LYS A 154 20.17 16.58 9.67
C LYS A 154 20.27 15.17 9.10
N PHE A 155 19.61 14.97 7.98
CA PHE A 155 19.62 13.71 7.24
C PHE A 155 20.14 13.96 5.82
N ILE A 156 20.78 12.94 5.27
CA ILE A 156 21.10 12.85 3.86
C ILE A 156 20.10 11.87 3.24
N VAL A 157 19.49 12.29 2.14
CA VAL A 157 18.66 11.44 1.29
C VAL A 157 19.33 11.36 -0.08
N THR A 158 19.71 10.16 -0.52
CA THR A 158 20.27 9.96 -1.85
C THR A 158 19.21 10.10 -2.93
N ASP A 159 19.64 10.22 -4.19
CA ASP A 159 18.69 10.35 -5.31
C ASP A 159 17.70 9.18 -5.37
N ASP A 160 18.18 7.97 -5.05
CA ASP A 160 17.39 6.74 -4.97
C ASP A 160 16.63 6.55 -3.63
N LEU A 161 16.37 7.63 -2.90
CA LEU A 161 15.58 7.71 -1.65
C LEU A 161 16.13 6.92 -0.45
N GLN A 162 17.40 6.56 -0.44
CA GLN A 162 18.02 6.01 0.76
C GLN A 162 18.26 7.13 1.79
N VAL A 163 17.81 6.91 3.03
CA VAL A 163 17.92 7.88 4.12
C VAL A 163 19.05 7.48 5.07
N MET A 164 19.89 8.45 5.41
CA MET A 164 21.03 8.26 6.31
C MET A 164 21.10 9.43 7.31
N PRO A 165 21.35 9.18 8.61
CA PRO A 165 21.63 10.26 9.56
C PRO A 165 22.95 10.95 9.18
N VAL A 166 23.01 12.28 9.29
CA VAL A 166 24.28 13.03 9.15
C VAL A 166 25.10 12.81 10.41
N SER A 167 25.73 11.65 10.52
CA SER A 167 26.54 11.31 11.70
C SER A 167 27.98 11.80 11.57
N THR A 168 28.56 11.89 10.35
CA THR A 168 29.87 12.51 10.09
C THR A 168 30.03 12.96 8.64
N THR A 169 30.97 13.88 8.36
CA THR A 169 31.41 14.28 7.01
C THR A 169 31.85 13.09 6.15
N VAL A 170 32.28 11.98 6.77
CA VAL A 170 32.72 10.75 6.12
C VAL A 170 31.60 10.12 5.29
N ALA A 171 30.35 10.10 5.76
CA ALA A 171 29.23 9.54 5.01
C ALA A 171 29.00 10.31 3.69
N ALA A 172 29.04 11.65 3.74
CA ALA A 172 28.94 12.49 2.56
C ALA A 172 30.12 12.25 1.59
N PHE A 173 31.35 12.13 2.09
CA PHE A 173 32.51 11.82 1.24
C PHE A 173 32.45 10.42 0.61
N THR A 174 31.97 9.41 1.35
CA THR A 174 31.77 8.05 0.82
C THR A 174 30.72 8.05 -0.28
N LEU A 175 29.61 8.78 -0.11
CA LEU A 175 28.62 8.97 -1.18
C LEU A 175 29.25 9.64 -2.40
N LEU A 176 29.97 10.75 -2.24
CA LEU A 176 30.64 11.43 -3.36
C LEU A 176 31.56 10.48 -4.13
N LYS A 177 32.37 9.67 -3.43
CA LYS A 177 33.21 8.63 -4.07
C LYS A 177 32.38 7.57 -4.78
N GLY A 178 31.34 7.04 -4.14
CA GLY A 178 30.46 6.02 -4.71
C GLY A 178 29.71 6.48 -5.96
N TYR A 179 29.32 7.76 -6.00
CA TYR A 179 28.73 8.39 -7.18
C TYR A 179 29.78 8.75 -8.24
N GLY A 180 31.08 8.52 -8.01
CA GLY A 180 32.14 8.87 -8.95
C GLY A 180 32.24 10.38 -9.18
N VAL A 181 32.05 11.16 -8.12
CA VAL A 181 32.32 12.59 -8.11
C VAL A 181 33.81 12.78 -7.89
N GLY A 182 34.49 13.33 -8.89
CA GLY A 182 35.94 13.55 -8.88
C GLY A 182 36.31 14.95 -8.37
N GLU A 183 37.61 15.20 -8.19
CA GLU A 183 38.13 16.51 -7.75
C GLU A 183 37.75 17.68 -8.69
N LYS A 184 37.47 17.37 -9.97
CA LYS A 184 37.09 18.37 -10.99
C LYS A 184 35.58 18.51 -11.18
N SER A 185 34.77 17.71 -10.50
CA SER A 185 33.32 17.73 -10.67
C SER A 185 32.74 19.06 -10.22
N LYS A 186 31.89 19.66 -11.07
CA LYS A 186 31.20 20.91 -10.74
C LYS A 186 29.98 20.64 -9.86
N LEU A 187 30.19 20.77 -8.55
CA LEU A 187 29.13 20.62 -7.57
C LEU A 187 28.47 21.96 -7.25
N GLU A 188 27.14 22.00 -7.31
CA GLU A 188 26.33 23.15 -6.93
C GLU A 188 25.41 22.81 -5.77
N LYS A 189 25.30 23.72 -4.80
CA LYS A 189 24.29 23.65 -3.74
C LYS A 189 23.09 24.49 -4.15
N GLN A 190 21.93 23.86 -4.25
CA GLN A 190 20.69 24.54 -4.62
C GLN A 190 19.66 24.38 -3.49
N PRO A 191 19.26 25.46 -2.81
CA PRO A 191 18.13 25.42 -1.88
C PRO A 191 16.82 25.33 -2.67
N ILE A 192 15.89 24.49 -2.20
CA ILE A 192 14.54 24.38 -2.76
C ILE A 192 13.52 24.35 -1.63
N ASP A 193 12.27 24.69 -1.95
CA ASP A 193 11.13 24.46 -1.09
C ASP A 193 10.29 23.34 -1.71
N ILE A 194 9.97 22.31 -0.92
CA ILE A 194 9.12 21.20 -1.36
C ILE A 194 7.73 21.32 -0.72
N GLY A 195 6.67 21.13 -1.51
CA GLY A 195 5.28 21.08 -1.08
C GLY A 195 4.60 19.74 -1.41
N PRO A 196 3.26 19.66 -1.25
CA PRO A 196 2.51 18.43 -1.50
C PRO A 196 2.65 17.89 -2.92
N ASP A 197 2.65 18.77 -3.93
CA ASP A 197 2.71 18.38 -5.34
C ASP A 197 4.06 17.74 -5.68
N GLU A 198 5.16 18.32 -5.19
CA GLU A 198 6.49 17.76 -5.40
C GLU A 198 6.69 16.44 -4.64
N VAL A 199 6.13 16.29 -3.44
CA VAL A 199 6.14 15.00 -2.71
C VAL A 199 5.35 13.94 -3.46
N LEU A 200 4.22 14.29 -4.05
CA LEU A 200 3.43 13.37 -4.87
C LEU A 200 4.20 12.95 -6.14
N LEU A 201 4.90 13.88 -6.80
CA LEU A 201 5.79 13.56 -7.92
C LEU A 201 6.95 12.67 -7.49
N LEU A 202 7.58 12.93 -6.35
CA LEU A 202 8.61 12.05 -5.79
C LEU A 202 8.09 10.64 -5.54
N LEU A 203 6.90 10.50 -4.92
CA LEU A 203 6.26 9.19 -4.73
C LEU A 203 6.05 8.47 -6.06
N LYS A 204 5.59 9.18 -7.10
CA LYS A 204 5.40 8.61 -8.44
C LYS A 204 6.71 8.12 -9.05
N HIS A 205 7.74 8.97 -9.04
CA HIS A 205 9.06 8.61 -9.58
C HIS A 205 9.76 7.54 -8.74
N ALA A 206 9.44 7.40 -7.45
CA ALA A 206 9.96 6.34 -6.62
C ALA A 206 9.57 4.93 -7.10
N PHE A 207 8.41 4.77 -7.76
CA PHE A 207 8.02 3.51 -8.40
C PHE A 207 8.68 3.29 -9.77
N LEU A 208 9.01 4.37 -10.48
CA LEU A 208 9.29 4.34 -11.91
C LEU A 208 10.76 4.58 -12.28
N SER A 209 11.52 5.19 -11.37
CA SER A 209 12.87 5.69 -11.61
C SER A 209 13.85 5.24 -10.53
N LYS A 210 15.13 5.28 -10.87
CA LYS A 210 16.25 5.12 -9.93
C LYS A 210 16.79 6.47 -9.44
N GLU A 211 16.33 7.57 -10.01
CA GLU A 211 16.78 8.93 -9.71
C GLU A 211 15.59 9.92 -9.48
N PRO A 212 14.66 9.64 -8.52
CA PRO A 212 13.51 10.50 -8.25
C PRO A 212 13.78 11.99 -8.05
N PHE A 213 14.82 12.39 -7.30
CA PHE A 213 15.11 13.81 -7.09
C PHE A 213 15.60 14.48 -8.37
N THR A 214 16.45 13.80 -9.14
CA THR A 214 16.88 14.32 -10.45
C THR A 214 15.69 14.50 -11.39
N ASP A 215 14.79 13.50 -11.45
CA ASP A 215 13.63 13.56 -12.33
C ASP A 215 12.69 14.72 -11.99
N VAL A 216 12.40 14.89 -10.70
CA VAL A 216 11.48 15.95 -10.22
C VAL A 216 12.11 17.33 -10.33
N PHE A 217 13.35 17.52 -9.87
CA PHE A 217 13.91 18.87 -9.68
C PHE A 217 14.83 19.36 -10.79
N LEU A 218 15.40 18.48 -11.62
CA LEU A 218 16.33 18.86 -12.68
C LEU A 218 15.79 18.58 -14.08
N ARG A 219 15.08 17.47 -14.26
CA ARG A 219 14.53 17.08 -15.56
C ARG A 219 13.14 17.66 -15.79
N ASN A 220 12.43 18.05 -14.72
CA ASN A 220 11.13 18.71 -14.70
C ASN A 220 10.25 18.31 -15.90
N GLN A 221 9.83 17.03 -15.91
CA GLN A 221 9.05 16.48 -17.01
C GLN A 221 7.58 16.33 -16.64
N GLU A 222 6.79 17.35 -16.94
CA GLU A 222 5.37 17.18 -17.30
C GLU A 222 5.19 16.38 -18.62
N LEU A 223 6.24 15.74 -19.17
CA LEU A 223 6.27 15.22 -20.55
C LEU A 223 6.92 13.82 -20.76
N ALA A 224 7.06 12.98 -19.72
CA ALA A 224 7.36 11.54 -19.92
C ALA A 224 6.12 10.64 -19.89
N LEU A 225 5.03 11.12 -20.48
CA LEU A 225 3.95 10.25 -20.94
C LEU A 225 4.47 9.49 -22.17
N THR A 226 4.44 8.16 -22.14
CA THR A 226 4.71 7.24 -23.27
C THR A 226 6.18 6.93 -23.63
N LYS A 227 6.98 6.47 -22.66
CA LYS A 227 7.95 5.42 -23.00
C LYS A 227 7.66 4.19 -22.17
N ASN A 228 7.36 3.10 -22.86
CA ASN A 228 7.37 1.76 -22.29
C ASN A 228 8.76 1.57 -21.65
N VAL A 229 8.88 1.83 -20.35
CA VAL A 229 9.99 1.29 -19.57
C VAL A 229 9.84 -0.21 -19.73
N LYS A 230 10.75 -0.82 -20.49
CA LYS A 230 10.96 -2.25 -20.41
C LYS A 230 11.39 -2.50 -18.96
N VAL A 231 10.43 -2.92 -18.14
CA VAL A 231 10.74 -3.58 -16.88
C VAL A 231 11.52 -4.80 -17.32
N GLU A 232 12.83 -4.81 -17.07
CA GLU A 232 13.62 -6.03 -17.19
C GLU A 232 12.91 -7.06 -16.32
N GLN A 233 12.38 -8.11 -16.95
CA GLN A 233 11.98 -9.33 -16.25
C GLN A 233 13.26 -9.85 -15.59
N ARG A 234 13.46 -9.50 -14.32
CA ARG A 234 14.48 -10.13 -13.49
C ARG A 234 13.85 -11.38 -12.92
N GLU A 235 14.49 -12.50 -13.27
CA GLU A 235 14.14 -13.84 -12.85
C GLU A 235 13.84 -13.90 -11.35
N ILE A 236 12.90 -14.78 -11.01
CA ILE A 236 12.55 -15.11 -9.63
C ILE A 236 13.83 -15.59 -8.95
N PRO A 237 14.38 -14.87 -7.96
CA PRO A 237 15.49 -15.42 -7.20
C PRO A 237 15.03 -16.68 -6.47
N GLU A 238 15.80 -17.77 -6.57
CA GLU A 238 15.50 -19.08 -5.96
C GLU A 238 15.24 -19.03 -4.43
N TYR A 239 15.59 -17.94 -3.76
CA TYR A 239 15.38 -17.75 -2.32
C TYR A 239 13.94 -17.36 -1.92
N LEU A 240 13.00 -17.21 -2.86
CA LEU A 240 11.58 -17.05 -2.51
C LEU A 240 10.90 -18.35 -2.05
N LYS A 241 11.60 -19.49 -2.00
CA LYS A 241 11.16 -20.68 -1.26
C LYS A 241 11.24 -20.44 0.24
N ARG A 242 10.35 -19.62 0.80
CA ARG A 242 9.99 -19.76 2.22
C ARG A 242 9.49 -21.19 2.39
N LYS A 243 10.06 -21.95 3.33
CA LYS A 243 9.39 -23.17 3.82
C LYS A 243 8.09 -22.72 4.50
N CYS A 244 6.99 -22.71 3.75
CA CYS A 244 5.67 -22.60 4.33
C CYS A 244 5.46 -23.84 5.20
N GLN A 245 5.30 -23.64 6.51
CA GLN A 245 4.75 -24.68 7.36
C GLN A 245 3.32 -24.94 6.87
N LEU A 246 3.07 -26.15 6.35
CA LEU A 246 1.75 -26.65 5.98
C LEU A 246 0.85 -26.69 7.22
N ASN A 247 0.24 -25.56 7.54
CA ASN A 247 -0.86 -25.46 8.49
C ASN A 247 -2.07 -24.96 7.72
N ASN A 248 -3.00 -25.87 7.39
CA ASN A 248 -4.37 -25.64 6.87
C ASN A 248 -4.66 -24.21 6.36
N SER A 249 -4.00 -23.78 5.29
CA SER A 249 -4.21 -22.45 4.72
C SER A 249 -5.53 -22.43 3.96
N LYS A 250 -6.34 -21.38 4.16
CA LYS A 250 -7.52 -21.11 3.33
C LYS A 250 -7.03 -20.97 1.88
N MET A 251 -7.60 -21.76 0.97
CA MET A 251 -7.32 -21.69 -0.46
C MET A 251 -8.58 -21.20 -1.18
N ILE A 252 -8.40 -20.32 -2.16
CA ILE A 252 -9.50 -19.83 -2.99
C ILE A 252 -9.52 -20.63 -4.29
N SER A 253 -10.67 -21.22 -4.63
CA SER A 253 -10.85 -21.86 -5.93
C SER A 253 -11.11 -20.81 -7.01
N LEU A 254 -10.30 -20.82 -8.06
CA LEU A 254 -10.40 -19.88 -9.19
C LEU A 254 -10.51 -20.67 -10.49
N LYS A 255 -11.53 -20.37 -11.29
CA LYS A 255 -11.67 -20.95 -12.62
C LYS A 255 -11.02 -20.05 -13.66
N LEU A 256 -10.03 -20.57 -14.37
CA LEU A 256 -9.35 -19.92 -15.48
C LEU A 256 -9.94 -20.40 -16.81
N ILE A 257 -10.12 -19.46 -17.73
CA ILE A 257 -10.48 -19.72 -19.12
C ILE A 257 -9.24 -19.51 -19.96
N VAL A 258 -8.75 -20.59 -20.58
CA VAL A 258 -7.43 -20.68 -21.21
C VAL A 258 -7.58 -20.96 -22.71
N SER A 259 -6.67 -20.42 -23.51
CA SER A 259 -6.52 -20.74 -24.93
C SER A 259 -5.50 -21.86 -25.11
N LYS A 260 -5.95 -23.03 -25.58
CA LYS A 260 -5.11 -24.22 -25.82
C LYS A 260 -3.96 -23.91 -26.77
N SER A 261 -4.24 -23.30 -27.93
CA SER A 261 -3.23 -23.03 -28.96
C SER A 261 -2.22 -21.95 -28.58
N GLN A 262 -2.63 -20.97 -27.77
CA GLN A 262 -1.74 -19.88 -27.35
C GLN A 262 -1.07 -20.17 -26.00
N ASN A 263 -1.54 -21.17 -25.27
CA ASN A 263 -1.11 -21.52 -23.93
C ASN A 263 -1.18 -20.31 -22.96
N LYS A 264 -2.30 -19.59 -23.02
CA LYS A 264 -2.52 -18.31 -22.30
C LYS A 264 -3.86 -18.28 -21.59
N VAL A 265 -3.86 -17.71 -20.39
CA VAL A 265 -5.06 -17.32 -19.67
C VAL A 265 -5.72 -16.14 -20.38
N LEU A 266 -7.00 -16.27 -20.72
CA LEU A 266 -7.80 -15.23 -21.34
C LEU A 266 -8.46 -14.36 -20.26
N TYR A 267 -9.14 -15.01 -19.31
CA TYR A 267 -9.70 -14.40 -18.11
C TYR A 267 -9.95 -15.47 -17.04
N ALA A 268 -10.31 -15.04 -15.84
CA ALA A 268 -10.79 -15.90 -14.77
C ALA A 268 -12.27 -15.63 -14.44
N GLU A 269 -13.03 -16.68 -14.19
CA GLU A 269 -14.35 -16.62 -13.55
C GLU A 269 -14.17 -16.72 -12.04
N ALA A 270 -14.53 -15.65 -11.34
CA ALA A 270 -14.25 -15.45 -9.93
C ALA A 270 -15.54 -15.24 -9.13
N GLY A 271 -15.63 -15.86 -7.96
CA GLY A 271 -16.64 -15.54 -6.95
C GLY A 271 -16.22 -14.38 -6.04
N ALA A 272 -17.07 -14.06 -5.06
CA ALA A 272 -16.83 -13.01 -4.08
C ALA A 272 -15.51 -13.20 -3.31
N GLU A 273 -15.15 -14.43 -2.93
CA GLU A 273 -13.92 -14.68 -2.17
C GLU A 273 -12.65 -14.21 -2.90
N PHE A 274 -12.53 -14.53 -4.19
CA PHE A 274 -11.39 -14.08 -4.98
C PHE A 274 -11.41 -12.57 -5.21
N LEU A 275 -12.59 -11.97 -5.39
CA LEU A 275 -12.68 -10.51 -5.53
C LEU A 275 -12.39 -9.77 -4.23
N ASP A 276 -12.79 -10.31 -3.08
CA ASP A 276 -12.41 -9.76 -1.78
C ASP A 276 -10.90 -9.78 -1.61
N PHE A 277 -10.28 -10.91 -1.92
CA PHE A 277 -8.83 -11.04 -1.93
C PHE A 277 -8.17 -10.04 -2.90
N LEU A 278 -8.65 -9.96 -4.14
CA LEU A 278 -8.06 -9.08 -5.16
C LEU A 278 -8.23 -7.61 -4.80
N PHE A 279 -9.41 -7.16 -4.40
CA PHE A 279 -9.66 -5.77 -4.01
C PHE A 279 -8.97 -5.40 -2.70
N SER A 280 -8.69 -6.37 -1.81
CA SER A 280 -7.90 -6.10 -0.60
C SER A 280 -6.50 -5.56 -0.92
N PHE A 281 -5.95 -5.79 -2.11
CA PHE A 281 -4.67 -5.19 -2.53
C PHE A 281 -4.70 -3.67 -2.44
N LEU A 282 -5.85 -3.05 -2.65
CA LEU A 282 -6.02 -1.60 -2.54
C LEU A 282 -5.91 -1.11 -1.09
N THR A 283 -6.23 -1.95 -0.09
CA THR A 283 -6.15 -1.57 1.32
C THR A 283 -4.75 -1.75 1.91
N LEU A 284 -3.86 -2.47 1.22
CA LEU A 284 -2.53 -2.79 1.74
C LEU A 284 -1.60 -1.58 1.75
N PRO A 285 -0.97 -1.26 2.90
CA PRO A 285 0.08 -0.26 2.98
C PRO A 285 1.34 -0.68 2.21
N LEU A 286 2.08 0.30 1.68
CA LEU A 286 3.31 0.05 0.92
C LEU A 286 4.36 -0.75 1.71
N GLY A 287 4.56 -0.43 2.99
CA GLY A 287 5.52 -1.13 3.85
C GLY A 287 5.17 -2.60 4.03
N SER A 288 3.88 -2.94 4.20
CA SER A 288 3.42 -4.32 4.34
C SER A 288 3.67 -5.11 3.05
N ILE A 289 3.43 -4.50 1.89
CA ILE A 289 3.72 -5.11 0.58
C ILE A 289 5.22 -5.39 0.44
N ILE A 290 6.08 -4.43 0.76
CA ILE A 290 7.54 -4.61 0.68
C ILE A 290 8.00 -5.73 1.61
N LYS A 291 7.47 -5.77 2.85
CA LYS A 291 7.74 -6.84 3.81
C LYS A 291 7.32 -8.21 3.27
N LEU A 292 6.11 -8.33 2.73
CA LEU A 292 5.58 -9.56 2.14
C LEU A 292 6.46 -10.05 0.97
N LEU A 293 6.95 -9.12 0.15
CA LEU A 293 7.84 -9.40 -0.97
C LEU A 293 9.32 -9.57 -0.58
N GLY A 294 9.62 -9.70 0.71
CA GLY A 294 10.95 -10.03 1.21
C GLY A 294 11.92 -8.85 1.35
N GLY A 295 11.42 -7.62 1.46
CA GLY A 295 12.23 -6.42 1.75
C GLY A 295 13.02 -5.85 0.57
N ASN A 296 13.40 -6.68 -0.40
CA ASN A 296 14.20 -6.31 -1.59
C ASN A 296 13.35 -6.35 -2.87
N CYS A 297 12.16 -5.76 -2.82
CA CYS A 297 11.21 -5.81 -3.93
C CYS A 297 11.62 -4.87 -5.09
N SER A 298 11.16 -5.19 -6.30
CA SER A 298 11.38 -4.38 -7.50
C SER A 298 10.52 -3.09 -7.57
N MET A 299 10.05 -2.56 -6.43
CA MET A 299 9.20 -1.37 -6.35
C MET A 299 10.02 -0.06 -6.40
N GLY A 300 11.14 -0.07 -7.12
CA GLY A 300 12.01 1.09 -7.29
C GLY A 300 12.60 1.61 -5.98
N CYS A 301 12.72 2.92 -5.87
CA CYS A 301 13.31 3.62 -4.72
C CYS A 301 12.50 3.52 -3.43
N ILE A 302 11.23 3.08 -3.49
CA ILE A 302 10.42 2.84 -2.29
C ILE A 302 11.01 1.71 -1.43
N ALA A 303 11.63 0.70 -2.05
CA ALA A 303 12.31 -0.36 -1.30
C ALA A 303 13.51 0.19 -0.51
N ASN A 304 14.28 1.13 -1.09
CA ASN A 304 15.40 1.78 -0.40
C ASN A 304 14.93 2.59 0.81
N LEU A 305 13.79 3.27 0.69
CA LEU A 305 13.18 4.00 1.79
C LEU A 305 12.80 3.04 2.94
N TYR A 306 12.18 1.89 2.62
CA TYR A 306 11.88 0.84 3.59
C TYR A 306 13.14 0.32 4.30
N SER A 307 14.20 -0.01 3.54
CA SER A 307 15.48 -0.46 4.12
C SER A 307 16.14 0.59 5.01
N SER A 308 15.87 1.87 4.76
CA SER A 308 16.42 3.00 5.53
C SER A 308 15.77 3.19 6.90
N VAL A 309 14.58 2.61 7.14
CA VAL A 309 13.91 2.72 8.44
C VAL A 309 14.80 2.13 9.55
N THR A 310 15.36 0.94 9.33
CA THR A 310 16.21 0.29 10.33
C THR A 310 17.49 1.07 10.58
N SER A 311 18.16 1.59 9.54
CA SER A 311 19.41 2.33 9.69
C SER A 311 19.23 3.66 10.43
N VAL A 312 18.09 4.32 10.25
CA VAL A 312 17.78 5.59 10.90
C VAL A 312 17.28 5.40 12.35
N MET A 313 16.52 4.33 12.62
CA MET A 313 15.88 4.13 13.93
C MET A 313 16.78 3.45 14.98
N VAL A 314 17.87 2.78 14.57
CA VAL A 314 18.83 2.14 15.49
C VAL A 314 19.66 3.14 16.29
N SER A 315 19.71 4.43 15.91
CA SER A 315 20.61 5.39 16.54
C SER A 315 20.16 5.95 17.89
N ASP A 316 18.94 5.68 18.40
CA ASP A 316 18.47 6.17 19.70
C ASP A 316 17.30 5.35 20.31
N CYS A 317 17.23 5.33 21.66
CA CYS A 317 16.44 4.47 22.58
C CYS A 317 14.93 4.21 22.30
N THR A 318 14.46 3.05 22.80
CA THR A 318 13.09 2.50 23.14
C THR A 318 11.81 3.04 22.45
N LYS A 319 11.69 4.33 22.15
CA LYS A 319 10.58 4.89 21.36
C LYS A 319 10.76 4.68 19.86
N SER A 320 12.00 4.55 19.39
CA SER A 320 12.32 4.25 17.98
C SER A 320 11.84 2.86 17.55
N GLU A 321 11.87 1.88 18.46
CA GLU A 321 11.39 0.50 18.23
C GLU A 321 9.90 0.43 17.90
N LYS A 322 9.10 1.31 18.51
CA LYS A 322 7.66 1.36 18.27
C LYS A 322 7.32 1.88 16.89
N TYR A 323 7.97 2.96 16.45
CA TYR A 323 7.72 3.55 15.13
C TYR A 323 8.38 2.75 14.00
N SER A 324 9.52 2.10 14.25
CA SER A 324 10.12 1.19 13.27
C SER A 324 9.20 0.00 12.98
N GLY A 325 8.55 -0.57 14.01
CA GLY A 325 7.52 -1.60 13.83
C GLY A 325 6.37 -1.13 12.95
N ILE A 326 5.86 0.08 13.17
CA ILE A 326 4.79 0.69 12.36
C ILE A 326 5.20 0.86 10.89
N LEU A 327 6.45 1.26 10.62
CA LEU A 327 6.92 1.55 9.26
C LEU A 327 7.36 0.31 8.48
N LEU A 328 7.93 -0.68 9.18
CA LEU A 328 8.40 -1.94 8.60
C LEU A 328 7.27 -2.98 8.48
N ASP A 329 6.26 -2.90 9.34
CA ASP A 329 5.11 -3.80 9.32
C ASP A 329 3.79 -3.05 9.59
N PRO A 330 3.45 -2.08 8.73
CA PRO A 330 2.22 -1.32 8.90
C PRO A 330 1.02 -2.26 8.82
N LYS A 331 0.15 -2.19 9.82
CA LYS A 331 -1.08 -2.97 9.88
C LYS A 331 -2.23 -2.28 9.15
N LEU A 332 -3.27 -3.05 8.85
CA LEU A 332 -4.52 -2.53 8.30
C LEU A 332 -5.33 -1.84 9.41
N PRO A 333 -6.13 -0.80 9.10
CA PRO A 333 -7.13 -0.33 10.06
C PRO A 333 -8.11 -1.45 10.41
N GLN A 334 -8.74 -1.37 11.59
CA GLN A 334 -9.73 -2.35 12.02
C GLN A 334 -10.84 -2.52 10.96
N HIS A 335 -11.19 -3.77 10.67
CA HIS A 335 -12.17 -4.21 9.67
C HIS A 335 -11.78 -4.02 8.19
N PHE A 336 -10.58 -3.53 7.86
CA PHE A 336 -10.12 -3.38 6.47
C PHE A 336 -9.53 -4.65 5.84
N ASN A 337 -9.34 -5.71 6.63
CA ASN A 337 -9.00 -7.02 6.13
C ASN A 337 -10.25 -7.76 5.64
N CYS A 338 -10.13 -8.93 5.03
CA CYS A 338 -11.26 -9.76 4.64
C CYS A 338 -11.03 -11.24 4.98
N SER A 339 -12.10 -12.01 5.14
CA SER A 339 -12.01 -13.45 5.43
C SER A 339 -11.32 -14.26 4.34
N SER A 340 -11.16 -13.70 3.14
CA SER A 340 -10.51 -14.34 1.99
C SER A 340 -9.07 -13.88 1.79
N GLN A 341 -8.51 -13.11 2.71
CA GLN A 341 -7.12 -12.67 2.64
C GLN A 341 -6.15 -13.84 2.85
N VAL A 342 -5.44 -14.25 1.81
CA VAL A 342 -4.46 -15.34 1.89
C VAL A 342 -3.07 -14.87 2.34
N LEU A 343 -2.79 -13.55 2.31
CA LEU A 343 -1.47 -12.98 2.63
C LEU A 343 -1.22 -12.70 4.12
N ARG A 344 -2.17 -13.07 5.01
CA ARG A 344 -2.04 -13.01 6.48
C ARG A 344 -1.55 -11.65 7.00
N ILE A 345 -2.18 -10.58 6.55
CA ILE A 345 -1.88 -9.21 7.00
C ILE A 345 -2.73 -8.90 8.21
N ASP A 346 -2.11 -8.38 9.26
CA ASP A 346 -2.81 -8.09 10.51
C ASP A 346 -3.55 -6.74 10.46
N GLU A 347 -4.64 -6.66 11.23
CA GLU A 347 -5.29 -5.40 11.57
C GLU A 347 -4.71 -4.81 12.86
N GLU A 348 -4.77 -3.49 13.01
CA GLU A 348 -4.48 -2.80 14.26
C GLU A 348 -5.43 -3.28 15.37
N ALA A 349 -4.93 -3.23 16.60
CA ALA A 349 -5.72 -3.57 17.78
C ALA A 349 -6.95 -2.65 17.90
N PRO A 350 -8.05 -3.14 18.51
CA PRO A 350 -9.26 -2.35 18.71
C PRO A 350 -8.99 -1.02 19.42
N MET A 351 -9.84 -0.02 19.15
CA MET A 351 -9.77 1.26 19.85
C MET A 351 -10.10 1.11 21.33
N GLN A 352 -9.43 1.90 22.16
CA GLN A 352 -9.63 1.93 23.60
C GLN A 352 -10.19 3.29 24.02
N TYR A 353 -11.11 3.28 24.97
CA TYR A 353 -11.71 4.48 25.55
C TYR A 353 -11.31 4.65 26.99
N CYS A 354 -10.93 5.88 27.36
CA CYS A 354 -10.54 6.23 28.72
C CYS A 354 -11.57 7.19 29.35
N TYR A 355 -12.44 6.64 30.21
CA TYR A 355 -13.49 7.40 30.90
C TYR A 355 -12.95 8.52 31.82
N LEU A 356 -11.76 8.35 32.39
CA LEU A 356 -11.16 9.28 33.37
C LEU A 356 -10.33 10.40 32.75
N CYS A 357 -10.10 10.39 31.43
CA CYS A 357 -9.47 11.53 30.78
C CYS A 357 -10.44 12.72 30.83
N ILE A 358 -9.93 13.94 31.05
CA ILE A 358 -10.70 15.19 31.32
C ILE A 358 -11.81 15.49 30.28
N VAL A 359 -11.89 14.74 29.16
CA VAL A 359 -12.93 14.87 28.13
C VAL A 359 -13.43 13.52 27.54
N GLY A 360 -13.18 12.36 28.17
CA GLY A 360 -13.60 11.06 27.60
C GLY A 360 -13.05 10.83 26.17
N ARG A 361 -11.73 10.80 26.02
CA ARG A 361 -11.07 10.75 24.72
C ARG A 361 -10.83 9.32 24.24
N LEU A 362 -10.91 9.13 22.92
CA LEU A 362 -10.54 7.88 22.25
C LEU A 362 -9.02 7.80 22.08
N HIS A 363 -8.48 6.61 22.38
CA HIS A 363 -7.09 6.24 22.16
C HIS A 363 -7.01 5.06 21.18
N SER A 364 -6.05 5.09 20.26
CA SER A 364 -5.73 3.92 19.43
C SER A 364 -5.06 2.86 20.33
N GLY A 365 -5.34 1.56 20.13
CA GLY A 365 -4.71 0.47 20.90
C GLY A 365 -3.17 0.48 20.81
N SER A 366 -2.61 1.05 19.74
CA SER A 366 -1.17 1.29 19.63
C SER A 366 -0.66 2.41 20.55
N PHE A 367 -1.50 3.29 21.11
CA PHE A 367 -1.14 4.45 21.94
C PHE A 367 -2.06 4.61 23.16
N PRO A 368 -1.92 3.73 24.18
CA PRO A 368 -2.74 3.79 25.39
C PRO A 368 -2.54 5.10 26.16
N CYS A 369 -3.53 5.49 26.95
CA CYS A 369 -3.45 6.66 27.82
C CYS A 369 -2.38 6.45 28.90
N PRO A 370 -1.32 7.30 28.99
CA PRO A 370 -0.25 7.10 29.97
C PRO A 370 -0.66 7.51 31.39
N TYR A 371 -1.81 8.17 31.56
CA TYR A 371 -2.24 8.77 32.82
C TYR A 371 -3.30 7.96 33.56
N HIS A 372 -3.95 6.98 32.91
CA HIS A 372 -5.07 6.25 33.50
C HIS A 372 -5.02 4.77 33.12
N GLU A 373 -5.13 3.90 34.13
CA GLU A 373 -5.10 2.44 33.98
C GLU A 373 -6.45 1.84 33.56
N ASN A 374 -7.57 2.53 33.80
CA ASN A 374 -8.93 2.04 33.51
C ASN A 374 -9.36 2.35 32.06
N GLN A 375 -8.84 1.57 31.10
CA GLN A 375 -9.21 1.65 29.68
C GLN A 375 -10.19 0.53 29.32
N VAL A 376 -11.21 0.86 28.54
CA VAL A 376 -12.21 -0.11 28.04
C VAL A 376 -12.03 -0.28 26.55
N GLU A 377 -11.94 -1.53 26.09
CA GLU A 377 -11.93 -1.84 24.66
C GLU A 377 -13.31 -1.54 24.06
N LEU A 378 -13.33 -0.75 22.99
CA LEU A 378 -14.56 -0.40 22.31
C LEU A 378 -14.96 -1.43 21.26
N ASN A 379 -16.25 -1.67 21.18
CA ASN A 379 -16.86 -2.54 20.20
C ASN A 379 -17.09 -1.78 18.89
N VAL A 380 -16.06 -1.74 18.03
CA VAL A 380 -16.15 -1.05 16.74
C VAL A 380 -17.03 -1.85 15.78
N ILE A 381 -18.10 -1.22 15.27
CA ILE A 381 -18.99 -1.79 14.26
C ILE A 381 -18.20 -2.09 13.00
N ASN A 382 -18.34 -3.32 12.49
CA ASN A 382 -17.76 -3.74 11.22
C ASN A 382 -18.56 -3.08 10.07
N PRO A 383 -17.96 -2.16 9.29
CA PRO A 383 -18.64 -1.46 8.20
C PRO A 383 -19.18 -2.38 7.11
N LYS A 384 -18.62 -3.60 6.98
CA LYS A 384 -19.01 -4.59 5.97
C LYS A 384 -20.23 -5.41 6.40
N SER A 385 -20.63 -5.31 7.66
CA SER A 385 -21.82 -5.99 8.16
C SER A 385 -23.06 -5.09 7.98
N PRO A 386 -24.18 -5.61 7.47
CA PRO A 386 -25.44 -4.85 7.40
C PRO A 386 -26.08 -4.61 8.78
N ASN A 387 -25.66 -5.37 9.80
CA ASN A 387 -26.12 -5.26 11.18
C ASN A 387 -25.03 -4.66 12.08
N ALA A 388 -25.37 -4.30 13.32
CA ALA A 388 -24.45 -3.81 14.35
C ALA A 388 -23.50 -4.90 14.91
N ALA A 389 -22.86 -5.65 14.01
CA ALA A 389 -21.86 -6.66 14.30
C ALA A 389 -20.49 -6.02 14.49
N THR A 390 -19.68 -6.64 15.34
CA THR A 390 -18.34 -6.17 15.72
C THR A 390 -17.28 -7.22 15.41
N GLU A 391 -17.71 -8.36 14.84
CA GLU A 391 -16.85 -9.46 14.43
C GLU A 391 -15.90 -9.00 13.33
N THR A 392 -14.64 -9.40 13.43
CA THR A 392 -13.63 -9.16 12.39
C THR A 392 -13.86 -10.09 11.19
N GLY A 393 -13.24 -9.76 10.06
CA GLY A 393 -13.44 -10.51 8.82
C GLY A 393 -14.73 -10.11 8.09
N GLY A 394 -15.32 -11.05 7.35
CA GLY A 394 -16.33 -10.78 6.33
C GLY A 394 -15.71 -10.36 4.98
N GLY A 395 -16.56 -10.27 3.96
CA GLY A 395 -16.20 -9.86 2.60
C GLY A 395 -16.60 -8.43 2.27
N PHE A 396 -16.03 -7.85 1.23
CA PHE A 396 -16.51 -6.61 0.62
C PHE A 396 -17.63 -6.88 -0.37
N MET A 397 -17.57 -8.02 -1.05
CA MET A 397 -18.44 -8.41 -2.16
C MET A 397 -19.57 -9.34 -1.70
N LYS A 398 -20.70 -9.31 -2.41
CA LYS A 398 -21.81 -10.27 -2.20
C LYS A 398 -21.54 -11.61 -2.90
N ASP A 399 -21.84 -12.71 -2.21
CA ASP A 399 -21.54 -14.08 -2.64
C ASP A 399 -22.34 -14.56 -3.86
N ALA A 400 -23.46 -13.91 -4.19
CA ALA A 400 -24.40 -14.39 -5.21
C ALA A 400 -24.01 -14.05 -6.67
N VAL A 401 -22.84 -13.46 -6.92
CA VAL A 401 -22.44 -12.95 -8.24
C VAL A 401 -21.09 -13.51 -8.66
N ALA A 402 -21.01 -14.02 -9.90
CA ALA A 402 -19.76 -14.36 -10.56
C ALA A 402 -19.22 -13.16 -11.35
N TYR A 403 -17.91 -13.04 -11.41
CA TYR A 403 -17.20 -11.93 -12.06
C TYR A 403 -16.19 -12.45 -13.06
N MET A 404 -16.01 -11.69 -14.13
CA MET A 404 -14.91 -11.86 -15.07
C MET A 404 -13.72 -11.01 -14.61
N VAL A 405 -12.56 -11.64 -14.43
CA VAL A 405 -11.29 -10.98 -14.13
C VAL A 405 -10.35 -11.21 -15.30
N THR A 406 -10.07 -10.15 -16.06
CA THR A 406 -9.12 -10.22 -17.19
C THR A 406 -7.68 -10.37 -16.70
N ASP A 407 -6.79 -10.79 -17.60
CA ASP A 407 -5.34 -10.85 -17.35
C ASP A 407 -4.72 -9.52 -16.87
N LYS A 408 -5.35 -8.40 -17.23
CA LYS A 408 -4.98 -7.04 -16.81
C LYS A 408 -5.64 -6.60 -15.50
N LEU A 409 -6.26 -7.52 -14.76
CA LEU A 409 -7.05 -7.28 -13.54
C LEU A 409 -8.22 -6.30 -13.72
N SER A 410 -8.73 -6.15 -14.94
CA SER A 410 -10.04 -5.50 -15.10
C SER A 410 -11.13 -6.45 -14.66
N VAL A 411 -12.04 -5.97 -13.81
CA VAL A 411 -13.13 -6.74 -13.19
C VAL A 411 -14.49 -6.24 -13.70
N SER A 412 -15.37 -7.16 -14.05
CA SER A 412 -16.78 -6.87 -14.36
C SER A 412 -17.69 -8.03 -13.97
N PRO A 413 -19.00 -7.82 -13.76
CA PRO A 413 -19.94 -8.92 -13.62
C PRO A 413 -19.83 -9.88 -14.81
N LEU A 414 -19.88 -11.19 -14.54
CA LEU A 414 -19.73 -12.20 -15.59
C LEU A 414 -20.95 -12.15 -16.52
N SER A 415 -20.69 -12.03 -17.82
CA SER A 415 -21.71 -12.07 -18.86
C SER A 415 -21.23 -12.94 -20.01
N PRO A 416 -21.97 -13.98 -20.42
CA PRO A 416 -21.61 -14.81 -21.57
C PRO A 416 -21.44 -14.00 -22.86
N MET A 417 -22.24 -12.95 -23.04
CA MET A 417 -22.11 -12.05 -24.19
C MET A 417 -20.79 -11.27 -24.15
N GLN A 418 -20.36 -10.83 -22.97
CA GLN A 418 -19.08 -10.16 -22.78
C GLN A 418 -17.91 -11.11 -23.02
N ALA A 419 -17.99 -12.35 -22.51
CA ALA A 419 -16.98 -13.39 -22.76
C ALA A 419 -16.80 -13.67 -24.25
N MET A 420 -17.91 -13.85 -25.00
CA MET A 420 -17.87 -14.02 -26.46
C MET A 420 -17.24 -12.82 -27.18
N SER A 421 -17.59 -11.59 -26.78
CA SER A 421 -16.96 -10.38 -27.31
C SER A 421 -15.45 -10.35 -27.02
N HIS A 422 -15.04 -10.83 -25.84
CA HIS A 422 -13.64 -10.89 -25.45
C HIS A 422 -12.85 -11.88 -26.32
N PHE A 423 -13.39 -13.07 -26.57
CA PHE A 423 -12.77 -14.07 -27.46
C PHE A 423 -12.60 -13.55 -28.89
N ASN A 424 -13.63 -12.88 -29.43
CA ASN A 424 -13.55 -12.27 -30.76
C ASN A 424 -12.46 -11.20 -30.82
N THR A 425 -12.33 -10.37 -29.77
CA THR A 425 -11.29 -9.34 -29.71
C THR A 425 -9.88 -9.93 -29.68
N LEU A 426 -9.71 -11.09 -29.04
CA LEU A 426 -8.44 -11.80 -28.95
C LEU A 426 -8.16 -12.73 -30.15
N ASN A 427 -9.07 -12.81 -31.13
CA ASN A 427 -9.01 -13.73 -32.27
C ASN A 427 -8.80 -15.20 -31.85
N VAL A 428 -9.48 -15.64 -30.78
CA VAL A 428 -9.39 -17.02 -30.28
C VAL A 428 -10.63 -17.82 -30.75
N PRO A 429 -10.44 -18.94 -31.48
CA PRO A 429 -11.55 -19.83 -31.84
C PRO A 429 -12.19 -20.48 -30.61
N VAL A 430 -13.51 -20.67 -30.62
CA VAL A 430 -14.25 -21.23 -29.47
C VAL A 430 -13.78 -22.66 -29.13
N ASP A 431 -13.53 -23.48 -30.14
CA ASP A 431 -13.05 -24.88 -29.96
C ASP A 431 -11.68 -24.97 -29.28
N ASN A 432 -10.96 -23.85 -29.23
CA ASN A 432 -9.64 -23.72 -28.63
C ASN A 432 -9.68 -23.27 -27.16
N ILE A 433 -10.86 -23.07 -26.59
CA ILE A 433 -11.03 -22.65 -25.20
C ILE A 433 -11.08 -23.88 -24.29
N GLU A 434 -10.48 -23.78 -23.11
CA GLU A 434 -10.57 -24.77 -22.04
C GLU A 434 -10.76 -24.10 -20.67
N GLU A 435 -11.43 -24.82 -19.76
CA GLU A 435 -11.57 -24.42 -18.37
C GLU A 435 -10.51 -25.14 -17.52
N GLN A 436 -9.78 -24.40 -16.71
CA GLN A 436 -8.85 -24.95 -15.72
C GLN A 436 -9.20 -24.40 -14.33
N VAL A 437 -9.27 -25.26 -13.33
CA VAL A 437 -9.47 -24.81 -11.94
C VAL A 437 -8.12 -24.81 -11.23
N VAL A 438 -7.77 -23.68 -10.63
CA VAL A 438 -6.56 -23.51 -9.82
C VAL A 438 -6.94 -23.15 -8.39
N LEU A 439 -6.06 -23.46 -7.45
CA LEU A 439 -6.19 -23.07 -6.06
C LEU A 439 -5.22 -21.94 -5.77
N VAL A 440 -5.72 -20.85 -5.21
CA VAL A 440 -4.92 -19.69 -4.81
C VAL A 440 -4.69 -19.76 -3.31
N GLY A 441 -3.48 -20.15 -2.91
CA GLY A 441 -3.00 -20.09 -1.54
C GLY A 441 -2.13 -18.85 -1.31
N GLU A 442 -1.35 -18.86 -0.22
CA GLU A 442 -0.44 -17.77 0.14
C GLU A 442 0.62 -17.52 -0.95
N GLU A 443 1.20 -18.58 -1.52
CA GLU A 443 2.24 -18.50 -2.56
C GLU A 443 1.68 -17.90 -3.85
N GLU A 444 0.59 -18.46 -4.39
CA GLU A 444 -0.05 -17.93 -5.60
C GLU A 444 -0.56 -16.50 -5.34
N GLY A 445 -1.12 -16.24 -4.16
CA GLY A 445 -1.56 -14.90 -3.76
C GLY A 445 -0.42 -13.88 -3.77
N LEU A 446 0.78 -14.26 -3.29
CA LEU A 446 1.96 -13.39 -3.30
C LEU A 446 2.44 -13.14 -4.73
N GLN A 447 2.41 -14.17 -5.59
CA GLN A 447 2.75 -14.04 -7.01
C GLN A 447 1.77 -13.12 -7.75
N ILE A 448 0.46 -13.23 -7.48
CA ILE A 448 -0.55 -12.31 -8.04
C ILE A 448 -0.31 -10.89 -7.54
N LEU A 449 -0.06 -10.67 -6.24
CA LEU A 449 0.26 -9.34 -5.71
C LEU A 449 1.50 -8.75 -6.40
N LYS A 450 2.58 -9.53 -6.50
CA LYS A 450 3.82 -9.10 -7.17
C LYS A 450 3.56 -8.72 -8.62
N ALA A 451 2.91 -9.59 -9.39
CA ALA A 451 2.60 -9.34 -10.80
C ALA A 451 1.63 -8.16 -10.97
N SER A 452 0.72 -7.93 -10.03
CA SER A 452 -0.18 -6.76 -10.02
C SER A 452 0.59 -5.44 -9.95
N LEU A 453 1.75 -5.42 -9.29
CA LEU A 453 2.59 -4.24 -9.10
C LEU A 453 3.55 -4.01 -10.27
N THR A 454 3.94 -5.05 -11.00
CA THR A 454 5.04 -5.00 -11.98
C THR A 454 4.63 -5.31 -13.41
N SER A 455 3.47 -5.93 -13.62
CA SER A 455 3.08 -6.50 -14.91
C SER A 455 1.70 -6.04 -15.40
N LYS A 456 1.52 -6.14 -16.72
CA LYS A 456 0.25 -5.93 -17.43
C LYS A 456 -0.41 -7.25 -17.84
N THR A 457 0.16 -8.40 -17.47
CA THR A 457 -0.32 -9.76 -17.82
C THR A 457 -0.34 -10.65 -16.59
N VAL A 458 -1.07 -10.23 -15.55
CA VAL A 458 -0.96 -10.77 -14.20
C VAL A 458 -1.33 -12.25 -14.12
N LEU A 459 -2.46 -12.65 -14.71
CA LEU A 459 -2.91 -14.04 -14.63
C LEU A 459 -2.00 -14.96 -15.46
N ASN A 460 -1.53 -14.49 -16.61
CA ASN A 460 -0.56 -15.24 -17.42
C ASN A 460 0.79 -15.38 -16.73
N ASP A 461 1.30 -14.33 -16.09
CA ASP A 461 2.59 -14.39 -15.38
C ASP A 461 2.59 -15.41 -14.23
N VAL A 462 1.43 -15.63 -13.61
CA VAL A 462 1.26 -16.55 -12.47
C VAL A 462 0.85 -17.96 -12.92
N PHE A 463 -0.12 -18.07 -13.84
CA PHE A 463 -0.78 -19.34 -14.13
C PHE A 463 -0.53 -19.89 -15.55
N ALA A 464 0.09 -19.13 -16.47
CA ALA A 464 0.39 -19.69 -17.78
C ALA A 464 1.46 -20.79 -17.66
N PRO A 465 1.32 -21.90 -18.41
CA PRO A 465 2.32 -22.96 -18.37
C PRO A 465 3.65 -22.45 -18.93
N LYS A 466 4.69 -22.39 -18.09
CA LYS A 466 6.05 -22.01 -18.49
C LYS A 466 6.59 -22.96 -19.55
N SER A 467 7.21 -22.42 -20.60
CA SER A 467 7.79 -23.22 -21.67
C SER A 467 8.95 -24.08 -21.15
N THR A 468 9.21 -25.25 -21.75
CA THR A 468 10.27 -26.18 -21.35
C THR A 468 11.67 -25.54 -21.31
N VAL A 469 11.89 -24.47 -22.08
CA VAL A 469 13.16 -23.70 -22.10
C VAL A 469 13.37 -22.93 -20.79
N GLU A 470 12.29 -22.42 -20.17
CA GLU A 470 12.37 -21.76 -18.86
C GLU A 470 12.54 -22.77 -17.71
N ARG A 471 12.20 -24.04 -17.90
CA ARG A 471 12.44 -25.10 -16.90
C ARG A 471 13.90 -25.58 -16.90
N LEU A 472 14.54 -25.64 -18.08
CA LEU A 472 15.93 -26.09 -18.20
C LEU A 472 16.93 -25.08 -17.63
N LEU A 473 16.66 -23.77 -17.75
CA LEU A 473 17.46 -22.74 -17.09
C LEU A 473 17.38 -22.78 -15.55
N VAL A 474 16.37 -23.45 -14.98
CA VAL A 474 16.21 -23.65 -13.53
C VAL A 474 16.94 -24.93 -13.05
N GLU A 475 17.18 -25.91 -13.93
CA GLU A 475 17.85 -27.17 -13.54
C GLU A 475 19.37 -27.12 -13.71
N ASP A 476 19.91 -26.29 -14.62
CA ASP A 476 21.35 -26.21 -14.88
C ASP A 476 22.18 -25.47 -13.79
N PHE A 477 21.55 -24.89 -12.76
CA PHE A 477 22.23 -24.24 -11.63
C PHE A 477 22.29 -25.10 -10.34
N LEU A 478 21.81 -26.35 -10.37
CA LEU A 478 21.83 -27.25 -9.20
C LEU A 478 23.14 -28.04 -8.99
N TRP A 479 24.19 -27.80 -9.79
CA TRP A 479 25.53 -28.33 -9.52
C TRP A 479 26.61 -27.32 -9.89
N ILE A 480 27.04 -26.49 -8.94
CA ILE A 480 28.43 -26.05 -8.64
C ILE A 480 28.44 -25.32 -7.30
#